data_AF-A0A2D8WR09-F1
#
_entry.id   AF-A0A2D8WR09-F1
#
_cell.length_a   1.000
_cell.length_b   1.000
_cell.length_c   1.000
_cell.angle_alpha   90.00
_cell.angle_beta   90.00
_cell.angle_gamma   90.00
#
_symmetry.space_group_name_H-M   'P 1'
#
loop_
_entity.id
_entity.type
_entity.pdbx_description
1 polymer ?
#
loop_
_entity_poly.entity_id
_entity_poly.type
_entity_poly.pdbx_seq_one_letter_code
_entity_poly.pdbx_strand_id
1 'polypeptide(L)' 'NFAKDEKVMEKLSLMIILGGALGNFYDRLVLGYVIDFLDFHWSGTHFPAFNIADMAITIGAVLFIMDNLFLSSKKGS' A
#
# COMPACT_ATOMS: atom_id res chain seq x y z
N ASN A 1 19.36 18.60 2.60
CA ASN A 1 17.98 18.36 2.15
C ASN A 1 17.52 16.90 2.23
N PHE A 2 18.40 15.90 2.14
CA PHE A 2 18.06 14.47 2.31
C PHE A 2 17.15 14.12 3.50
N ALA A 3 17.37 14.70 4.68
CA ALA A 3 16.53 14.43 5.86
C ALA A 3 15.08 14.95 5.75
N LYS A 4 14.84 15.94 4.87
CA LYS A 4 13.48 16.42 4.56
C LYS A 4 12.78 15.44 3.63
N ASP A 5 13.50 14.90 2.66
CA ASP A 5 12.96 13.97 1.66
C ASP A 5 12.61 12.61 2.29
N GLU A 6 13.40 12.11 3.26
CA GLU A 6 13.08 10.92 4.08
C GLU A 6 11.70 11.05 4.75
N LYS A 7 11.49 12.15 5.49
CA LYS A 7 10.21 12.40 6.17
C LYS A 7 9.03 12.59 5.21
N VAL A 8 9.28 12.95 3.95
CA VAL A 8 8.23 13.08 2.93
C VAL A 8 7.83 11.71 2.40
N MET A 9 8.80 10.83 2.12
CA MET A 9 8.52 9.47 1.64
C MET A 9 7.81 8.63 2.69
N GLU A 10 8.25 8.69 3.95
CA GLU A 10 7.57 8.03 5.08
C GLU A 10 6.10 8.48 5.16
N LYS A 11 5.83 9.78 5.19
CA LYS A 11 4.45 10.31 5.25
C LYS A 11 3.62 9.93 4.05
N LEU A 12 4.19 10.01 2.84
CA LEU A 12 3.49 9.64 1.62
C LEU A 12 3.10 8.16 1.65
N SER A 13 4.02 7.29 2.05
CA SER A 13 3.74 5.85 2.16
C SER A 13 2.59 5.56 3.13
N LEU A 14 2.58 6.20 4.30
CA LEU A 14 1.51 6.06 5.29
C LEU A 14 0.16 6.61 4.78
N MET A 15 0.17 7.73 4.06
CA MET A 15 -1.05 8.30 3.45
C MET A 15 -1.64 7.37 2.39
N ILE A 16 -0.79 6.73 1.58
CA ILE A 16 -1.23 5.76 0.57
C ILE A 16 -1.86 4.53 1.24
N ILE A 17 -1.21 3.98 2.28
CA ILE A 17 -1.75 2.83 3.04
C ILE A 17 -3.10 3.20 3.66
N LEU A 18 -3.18 4.36 4.31
CA LEU A 18 -4.41 4.83 4.95
C LEU A 18 -5.53 5.03 3.93
N GLY A 19 -5.22 5.61 2.77
CA GLY A 19 -6.20 5.79 1.68
C GLY A 19 -6.81 4.47 1.21
N GLY A 20 -5.98 3.45 0.97
CA GLY A 20 -6.47 2.12 0.61
C GLY A 20 -7.28 1.46 1.72
N ALA A 21 -6.81 1.53 2.97
CA ALA A 21 -7.53 0.99 4.13
C ALA A 21 -8.90 1.64 4.31
N LEU A 22 -9.00 2.96 4.13
CA LEU A 22 -10.26 3.70 4.20
C LEU A 22 -11.20 3.35 3.04
N GLY A 23 -10.68 3.10 1.83
CA GLY A 23 -11.49 2.64 0.69
C GLY A 23 -12.18 1.30 0.97
N ASN A 24 -11.41 0.29 1.36
CA ASN A 24 -11.96 -1.02 1.72
C ASN A 24 -12.88 -0.96 2.96
N PHE A 25 -12.57 -0.09 3.92
CA PHE A 25 -13.45 0.13 5.07
C PHE A 25 -14.79 0.75 4.66
N TYR A 26 -14.77 1.75 3.76
CA TYR A 26 -15.98 2.37 3.25
C TYR A 26 -16.87 1.36 2.51
N ASP A 27 -16.28 0.52 1.66
CA ASP A 27 -17.02 -0.56 0.97
C ASP A 27 -17.72 -1.47 1.98
N ARG A 28 -17.02 -1.89 3.04
CA ARG A 28 -17.62 -2.73 4.10
C ARG A 28 -18.74 -2.02 4.85
N LEU A 29 -18.63 -0.70 5.08
CA LEU A 29 -19.67 0.06 5.76
C LEU A 29 -20.93 0.22 4.91
N VAL A 30 -20.79 0.44 3.60
CA VAL A 30 -21.91 0.73 2.71
C VAL A 30 -22.52 -0.53 2.09
N LEU A 31 -21.68 -1.49 1.73
CA LEU A 31 -22.07 -2.68 0.96
C LEU A 31 -22.06 -3.96 1.81
N GLY A 32 -21.36 -3.96 2.94
CA GLY A 32 -21.17 -5.14 3.80
C GLY A 32 -20.03 -6.07 3.35
N TYR A 33 -19.39 -5.79 2.21
CA TYR A 33 -18.25 -6.53 1.66
C TYR A 33 -17.38 -5.60 0.81
N VAL A 34 -16.19 -6.07 0.41
CA VAL A 34 -15.27 -5.35 -0.48
C VAL A 34 -15.48 -5.83 -1.90
N ILE A 35 -15.51 -4.90 -2.88
CA ILE A 35 -15.61 -5.27 -4.30
C ILE A 35 -14.20 -5.50 -4.85
N ASP A 36 -13.90 -6.75 -5.17
CA ASP A 36 -12.70 -7.15 -5.89
C ASP A 36 -13.02 -7.27 -7.38
N PHE A 37 -12.33 -6.49 -8.22
CA PHE A 37 -12.61 -6.42 -9.66
C PHE A 37 -11.41 -6.78 -10.55
N LEU A 38 -10.21 -6.90 -9.97
CA LEU A 38 -9.03 -7.37 -10.67
C LEU A 38 -8.83 -8.86 -10.37
N ASP A 39 -9.17 -9.73 -11.32
CA ASP A 39 -8.89 -11.16 -11.29
C ASP A 39 -7.85 -11.50 -12.35
N PHE A 40 -6.72 -12.05 -11.92
CA PHE A 40 -5.64 -12.47 -12.81
C PHE A 40 -5.49 -13.98 -12.74
N HIS A 41 -5.49 -14.63 -13.90
CA HIS A 41 -5.37 -16.09 -13.98
C HIS A 41 -4.34 -16.50 -15.02
N TRP A 42 -3.62 -17.58 -14.74
CA TRP A 42 -2.64 -18.16 -15.65
C TRP A 42 -2.68 -19.69 -15.59
N SER A 43 -2.83 -20.33 -16.76
CA SER A 43 -2.77 -21.79 -16.92
C SER A 43 -3.64 -22.60 -15.94
N GLY A 44 -4.85 -22.09 -15.63
CA GLY A 44 -5.79 -22.74 -14.71
C GLY A 44 -5.62 -22.38 -13.23
N THR A 45 -4.62 -21.58 -12.88
CA THR A 45 -4.43 -21.04 -11.53
C THR A 45 -4.92 -19.60 -11.47
N HIS A 46 -5.71 -19.28 -10.44
CA HIS A 46 -6.17 -17.92 -10.17
C HIS A 46 -5.32 -17.28 -9.08
N PHE A 47 -4.83 -16.07 -9.35
CA PHE A 47 -4.36 -15.18 -8.30
C PHE A 47 -5.59 -14.67 -7.54
N PRO A 48 -5.53 -14.47 -6.22
CA PRO A 48 -6.64 -13.91 -5.47
C PRO A 48 -7.08 -12.58 -6.09
N ALA A 49 -8.38 -12.43 -6.34
CA ALA A 49 -8.89 -11.17 -6.86
C ALA A 49 -8.59 -10.03 -5.87
N PHE A 50 -8.34 -8.83 -6.39
CA PHE A 50 -8.01 -7.66 -5.58
C PHE A 50 -8.58 -6.38 -6.20
N ASN A 51 -8.44 -5.26 -5.48
CA ASN A 51 -8.90 -3.97 -5.95
C ASN A 51 -7.82 -2.86 -5.86
N ILE A 52 -8.21 -1.63 -6.20
CA ILE A 52 -7.31 -0.47 -6.14
C ILE A 52 -6.87 -0.16 -4.70
N ALA A 53 -7.72 -0.38 -3.71
CA ALA A 53 -7.37 -0.18 -2.31
C ALA A 53 -6.27 -1.15 -1.85
N ASP A 54 -6.33 -2.41 -2.26
CA ASP A 54 -5.29 -3.41 -1.97
C ASP A 54 -3.96 -3.06 -2.67
N MET A 55 -4.02 -2.58 -3.91
CA MET A 55 -2.84 -2.08 -4.61
C MET A 55 -2.21 -0.89 -3.88
N ALA A 56 -3.03 0.06 -3.42
CA ALA A 56 -2.55 1.20 -2.65
C ALA A 56 -1.86 0.74 -1.36
N ILE A 57 -2.51 -0.13 -0.58
CA ILE A 57 -1.92 -0.70 0.65
C ILE A 57 -0.58 -1.39 0.34
N THR A 58 -0.53 -2.21 -0.71
CA THR A 58 0.68 -2.95 -1.09
C THR A 58 1.81 -2.01 -1.51
N ILE A 59 1.54 -1.05 -2.39
CA ILE A 59 2.54 -0.07 -2.84
C ILE A 59 3.01 0.79 -1.68
N GLY A 60 2.10 1.29 -0.85
CA GLY A 60 2.43 2.07 0.34
C GLY A 60 3.29 1.28 1.33
N ALA A 61 2.96 0.01 1.58
CA ALA A 61 3.76 -0.86 2.44
C ALA A 61 5.17 -1.11 1.88
N VAL A 62 5.30 -1.37 0.57
CA VAL A 62 6.59 -1.52 -0.10
C VAL A 62 7.42 -0.23 0.04
N LEU A 63 6.82 0.94 -0.21
CA LEU A 63 7.50 2.23 -0.07
C LEU A 63 7.95 2.47 1.38
N PHE A 64 7.10 2.20 2.36
CA PHE A 64 7.42 2.35 3.78
C PHE A 64 8.58 1.44 4.20
N ILE A 65 8.54 0.17 3.80
CA ILE A 65 9.59 -0.81 4.11
C ILE A 65 10.91 -0.41 3.44
N MET A 66 10.86 0.00 2.17
CA MET A 66 12.06 0.42 1.45
C MET A 66 12.70 1.66 2.08
N ASP A 67 11.90 2.64 2.52
CA ASP A 67 12.39 3.83 3.22
C ASP A 67 13.05 3.45 4.55
N ASN A 68 12.39 2.61 5.35
CA ASN A 68 12.92 2.21 6.66
C ASN A 68 14.18 1.32 6.56
N LEU A 69 14.23 0.38 5.62
CA LEU A 69 15.35 -0.56 5.49
C LEU A 69 16.57 0.06 4.78
N PHE A 70 16.38 0.83 3.71
CA PHE A 70 17.49 1.29 2.87
C PHE A 70 17.90 2.74 3.12
N LEU A 71 16.97 3.61 3.52
CA LEU A 71 17.24 5.04 3.69
C LEU A 71 17.56 5.39 5.15
N SER A 72 16.86 4.79 6.11
CA SER A 72 17.14 5.00 7.54
C SER A 72 18.43 4.30 8.03
N SER A 73 18.95 3.29 7.32
CA SER A 73 20.27 2.70 7.60
C SER A 73 21.44 3.67 7.41
N LYS A 74 21.26 4.76 6.64
CA LYS A 74 22.28 5.79 6.40
C LYS A 74 22.41 6.80 7.55
N LYS A 75 21.58 6.65 8.58
CA LYS A 75 21.44 7.57 9.72
C LYS A 75 22.41 7.27 10.87
N GLY A 76 23.18 6.20 10.77
CA GLY A 76 24.05 5.69 11.85
C GLY A 76 25.52 5.45 11.48
N SER A 77 26.05 6.03 10.40
CA SER A 77 27.49 6.00 10.10
C SER A 77 28.05 7.37 9.76
#